data_AF-A0A2A5JM37-F1
#
_entry.id   AF-A0A2A5JM37-F1
#
_cell.length_a   1.000
_cell.length_b   1.000
_cell.length_c   1.000
_cell.angle_alpha   90.00
_cell.angle_beta   90.00
_cell.angle_gamma   90.00
#
_symmetry.space_group_name_H-M   'P 1'
#
loop_
_entity.id
_entity.type
_entity.pdbx_description
1 polymer ?
#
loop_
_entity_poly.entity_id
_entity_poly.type
_entity_poly.pdbx_seq_one_letter_code
_entity_poly.pdbx_strand_id
1 'polypeptide(L)' 'MSKAKSLPVWVLAELIVAAKTREEKQAIAATCEPRYLQLLRNSVKTLIAKKRAVKPPKPVPECFVKVKTKLKRRTAHGL' A
#
# COMPACT_ATOMS: atom_id res chain seq x y z
N MET A 1 -17.98 3.65 33.09
CA MET A 1 -17.57 3.55 31.67
C MET A 1 -16.16 4.12 31.54
N SER A 2 -15.14 3.26 31.50
CA SER A 2 -13.76 3.70 31.33
C SER A 2 -13.58 4.26 29.92
N LYS A 3 -13.42 5.58 29.80
CA LYS A 3 -12.97 6.22 28.56
C LYS A 3 -11.53 5.79 28.30
N ALA A 4 -11.34 4.58 27.77
CA ALA A 4 -10.08 4.20 27.17
C ALA A 4 -9.78 5.27 26.12
N LYS A 5 -8.70 6.03 26.30
CA LYS A 5 -8.22 7.00 25.33
C LYS A 5 -7.97 6.22 24.03
N SER A 6 -8.95 6.23 23.13
CA SER A 6 -8.79 5.55 21.84
C SER A 6 -7.64 6.25 21.13
N LEU A 7 -6.68 5.45 20.68
CA LEU A 7 -5.56 5.99 19.92
C LEU A 7 -6.13 6.64 18.65
N PRO A 8 -5.57 7.78 18.21
CA PRO A 8 -5.96 8.36 16.94
C PRO A 8 -5.80 7.34 15.80
N VAL A 9 -6.73 7.34 14.85
CA VAL A 9 -6.75 6.41 13.70
C VAL A 9 -5.41 6.41 12.93
N TRP A 10 -4.74 7.57 12.86
CA TRP A 10 -3.45 7.70 12.20
C TRP A 10 -2.35 6.88 12.91
N VAL A 11 -2.33 6.89 14.25
CA VAL A 11 -1.37 6.11 15.07
C VAL A 11 -1.62 4.62 14.89
N LEU A 12 -2.89 4.20 14.91
CA LEU A 12 -3.27 2.81 14.64
C LEU A 12 -2.82 2.36 13.23
N ALA A 13 -2.93 3.25 12.24
CA ALA A 13 -2.48 2.95 10.88
C ALA A 13 -0.96 2.76 10.80
N GLU A 14 -0.16 3.57 11.51
CA GLU A 14 1.29 3.39 11.56
C GLU A 14 1.69 2.08 12.24
N LEU A 15 1.05 1.75 13.36
CA LEU A 15 1.27 0.49 14.08
C LEU A 15 0.93 -0.73 13.19
N ILE A 16 -0.17 -0.69 12.45
CA ILE A 16 -0.55 -1.75 11.49
C ILE A 16 0.49 -1.89 10.36
N VAL A 17 1.06 -0.78 9.89
CA VAL A 17 2.07 -0.78 8.84
C VAL A 17 3.44 -1.25 9.36
N ALA A 18 3.73 -1.07 10.64
CA ALA A 18 4.92 -1.56 11.31
C ALA A 18 4.83 -3.04 11.71
N ALA A 19 3.62 -3.54 11.98
CA ALA A 19 3.36 -4.92 12.39
C ALA A 19 3.81 -5.94 11.33
N LYS A 20 4.44 -7.02 11.80
CA LYS A 20 5.01 -8.07 10.93
C LYS A 20 3.99 -9.16 10.66
N THR A 21 3.23 -9.58 11.68
CA THR A 21 2.31 -10.70 11.56
C THR A 21 0.89 -10.25 11.22
N ARG A 22 0.06 -11.23 10.85
CA ARG A 22 -1.36 -10.99 10.57
C ARG A 22 -2.14 -10.82 11.88
N GLU A 23 -1.81 -11.59 12.92
CA GLU A 23 -2.48 -11.47 14.22
C GLU A 23 -2.26 -10.09 14.85
N GLU A 24 -1.04 -9.55 14.79
CA GLU A 24 -0.74 -8.21 15.30
C GLU A 24 -1.61 -7.14 14.62
N LYS A 25 -1.74 -7.22 13.29
CA LYS A 25 -2.57 -6.28 12.52
C LYS A 25 -4.04 -6.36 12.91
N GLN A 26 -4.54 -7.57 13.18
CA GLN A 26 -5.92 -7.79 13.62
C GLN A 26 -6.15 -7.27 15.04
N ALA A 27 -5.20 -7.52 15.96
CA ALA A 27 -5.28 -7.01 17.33
C ALA A 27 -5.31 -5.48 17.35
N ILE A 28 -4.46 -4.81 16.56
CA ILE A 28 -4.46 -3.34 16.47
C ILE A 28 -5.75 -2.83 15.82
N ALA A 29 -6.23 -3.47 14.75
CA ALA A 29 -7.49 -3.08 14.10
C ALA A 29 -8.72 -3.25 15.01
N ALA A 30 -8.70 -4.24 15.91
CA ALA A 30 -9.77 -4.47 16.88
C ALA A 30 -9.88 -3.35 17.94
N THR A 31 -8.81 -2.58 18.16
CA THR A 31 -8.85 -1.40 19.05
C THR A 31 -9.54 -0.19 18.41
N CYS A 32 -9.75 -0.22 17.08
CA CYS A 32 -10.42 0.85 16.35
C CYS A 32 -11.94 0.69 16.46
N GLU A 33 -12.65 1.78 16.76
CA GLU A 33 -14.10 1.78 16.71
C GLU A 33 -14.62 1.47 15.29
N PRO A 34 -15.70 0.68 15.15
CA PRO A 34 -16.23 0.25 13.85
C PRO A 34 -16.49 1.39 12.86
N ARG A 35 -16.98 2.53 13.34
CA ARG A 35 -17.26 3.73 12.54
C ARG A 35 -16.01 4.31 11.84
N TYR A 36 -14.82 4.06 12.38
CA TYR A 36 -13.55 4.57 11.84
C TYR A 36 -12.75 3.51 11.08
N LEU A 37 -13.23 2.28 10.96
CA LEU A 37 -12.51 1.20 10.26
C LEU A 37 -12.23 1.54 8.79
N GLN A 38 -13.17 2.23 8.12
CA GLN A 38 -12.97 2.63 6.73
C GLN A 38 -11.87 3.69 6.59
N LEU A 39 -11.84 4.65 7.52
CA LEU A 39 -10.79 5.67 7.60
C LEU A 39 -9.41 5.03 7.90
N LEU A 40 -9.38 4.05 8.80
CA LEU A 40 -8.17 3.28 9.13
C LEU A 40 -7.63 2.54 7.89
N ARG A 41 -8.49 1.83 7.16
CA ARG A 41 -8.12 1.11 5.92
C ARG A 41 -7.53 2.05 4.87
N ASN A 42 -8.15 3.22 4.67
CA ASN A 42 -7.67 4.22 3.72
C ASN A 42 -6.30 4.78 4.13
N SER A 43 -6.11 5.03 5.43
CA SER A 43 -4.84 5.53 5.98
C SER A 43 -3.72 4.50 5.82
N VAL A 44 -3.97 3.24 6.16
CA VAL A 44 -3.01 2.14 5.97
C VAL A 44 -2.63 1.97 4.50
N LYS A 45 -3.61 2.00 3.58
CA LYS A 45 -3.36 1.91 2.13
C LYS A 45 -2.46 3.04 1.64
N THR A 46 -2.73 4.27 2.10
CA THR A 46 -1.94 5.45 1.75
C THR A 46 -0.52 5.35 2.26
N LEU A 47 -0.31 4.90 3.50
CA LEU A 47 1.02 4.72 4.09
C LEU A 47 1.83 3.63 3.36
N ILE A 48 1.20 2.52 2.99
CA ILE A 48 1.84 1.47 2.18
C ILE A 48 2.22 2.00 0.79
N ALA A 49 1.32 2.75 0.16
CA ALA A 49 1.58 3.37 -1.14
C ALA A 49 2.76 4.35 -1.07
N LYS A 50 2.82 5.20 -0.03
CA LYS A 50 3.98 6.09 0.23
C LYS A 50 5.28 5.30 0.40
N LYS A 51 5.30 4.24 1.22
CA LYS A 51 6.49 3.39 1.40
C LYS A 51 6.94 2.71 0.09
N ARG A 52 5.99 2.37 -0.78
CA ARG A 52 6.29 1.78 -2.11
C ARG A 52 6.77 2.83 -3.10
N ALA A 53 6.20 4.04 -3.09
CA ALA A 53 6.60 5.13 -3.98
C ALA A 53 8.05 5.61 -3.73
N VAL A 54 8.53 5.50 -2.49
CA VAL A 54 9.94 5.79 -2.14
C VAL A 54 10.90 4.79 -2.77
N LYS A 55 10.47 3.55 -3.05
CA LYS A 55 11.30 2.62 -3.81
C LYS A 55 11.14 2.93 -5.29
N PRO A 56 12.21 3.30 -6.01
CA PRO A 56 12.11 3.44 -7.46
C PRO A 56 11.60 2.11 -8.02
N PRO A 57 10.66 2.14 -8.98
CA PRO A 57 10.23 0.91 -9.65
C PRO A 57 11.48 0.21 -10.17
N LYS A 58 11.56 -1.12 -9.96
CA LYS A 58 12.68 -1.91 -10.46
C LYS A 58 12.89 -1.55 -11.94
N PRO A 59 14.12 -1.18 -12.35
CA PRO A 59 14.38 -0.86 -13.75
C PRO A 59 13.93 -2.05 -14.58
N VAL A 60 13.06 -1.78 -15.54
CA VAL A 60 12.65 -2.79 -16.51
C VAL A 60 13.91 -3.21 -17.26
N PRO A 61 14.21 -4.51 -17.38
CA PRO A 61 15.38 -4.96 -18.12
C PRO A 61 15.38 -4.35 -19.52
N GLU A 62 16.54 -3.84 -19.97
CA GLU A 62 16.67 -3.19 -21.28
C GLU A 62 16.18 -4.09 -22.44
N CYS A 63 16.33 -5.41 -22.30
CA CYS A 63 15.82 -6.39 -23.25
C CYS A 63 14.29 -6.27 -23.45
N PHE A 64 13.54 -6.02 -22.38
CA PHE A 64 12.08 -5.89 -22.43
C PHE A 64 11.66 -4.56 -23.10
N VAL A 65 12.40 -3.48 -22.84
CA VAL A 65 12.18 -2.18 -23.50
C VAL A 65 12.46 -2.28 -25.01
N LYS A 66 13.58 -2.94 -25.39
CA LYS A 66 13.94 -3.17 -26.80
C LYS A 66 12.90 -4.02 -27.53
N VAL A 67 12.44 -5.12 -26.92
CA VAL A 67 11.40 -5.99 -27.50
C VAL A 67 10.08 -5.25 -27.69
N LYS A 68 9.60 -4.52 -26.66
CA LYS A 68 8.36 -3.73 -26.75
C LYS A 68 8.44 -2.64 -27.82
N THR A 69 9.59 -1.98 -27.94
CA THR A 69 9.81 -0.93 -28.95
C THR A 69 9.82 -1.53 -30.37
N LYS A 70 10.46 -2.69 -30.55
CA LYS A 70 10.49 -3.41 -31.83
C LYS A 70 9.10 -3.90 -32.25
N LEU A 71 8.32 -4.42 -31.30
CA LEU A 71 6.92 -4.81 -31.51
C LEU A 71 6.04 -3.61 -31.89
N LYS A 72 6.11 -2.49 -31.14
CA LYS A 72 5.36 -1.26 -31.47
C LYS A 72 5.67 -0.73 -32.87
N ARG A 73 6.95 -0.73 -33.27
CA ARG A 73 7.35 -0.30 -34.63
C ARG A 73 6.77 -1.22 -35.70
N ARG A 74 6.75 -2.54 -35.49
CA ARG A 74 6.14 -3.48 -36.43
C ARG A 74 4.63 -3.29 -36.55
N THR A 75 3.92 -3.04 -35.45
CA THR A 75 2.47 -2.77 -35.46
C THR A 75 2.14 -1.43 -36.13
N ALA A 76 2.99 -0.41 -35.96
CA ALA A 76 2.78 0.91 -36.58
C ALA A 76 3.02 0.92 -38.10
N HIS A 77 3.76 -0.05 -38.63
CA HIS A 77 4.09 -0.16 -40.06
C HIS A 77 3.19 -1.13 -40.84
N GLY A 78 2.07 -1.59 -40.26
CA GLY A 78 1.03 -2.31 -40.99
C GLY A 78 1.48 -3.63 -41.59
N LEU A 79 1.35 -4.70 -40.81
CA LEU A 79 1.03 -6.04 -41.32
C LEU A 79 -0.39 -6.36 -40.88
#